data_AF-A0A843GL31-F1
#
_entry.id   AF-A0A843GL31-F1
#
_cell.length_a   1.000
_cell.length_b   1.000
_cell.length_c   1.000
_cell.angle_alpha   90.00
_cell.angle_beta   90.00
_cell.angle_gamma   90.00
#
_symmetry.space_group_name_H-M   'P 1'
#
loop_
_entity.id
_entity.type
_entity.pdbx_description
1 polymer ?
#
loop_
_entity_poly.entity_id
_entity_poly.type
_entity_poly.pdbx_seq_one_letter_code
_entity_poly.pdbx_strand_id
1 'polypeptide(L)'
;MRASRGEITIEEILTEAGLDFAEEYSFPDLVSNTGRPLRFDFVVFDDEGDIDFLIEYQGIQHYKPKEKFGGMSGLRKQQFNDMKKREYCRKHNLKLVAIPYTDEYLLSYDYIMKKAGY
;
A
#
# COMPACT_ATOMS: atom_id res chain seq x y z
N MET A 1 11.13 -11.69 -6.17
CA MET A 1 9.86 -12.19 -6.75
C MET A 1 9.09 -10.95 -7.15
N ARG A 2 8.63 -10.91 -8.40
CA ARG A 2 8.13 -9.69 -9.04
C ARG A 2 6.91 -9.14 -8.30
N ALA A 3 6.94 -7.83 -8.07
CA ALA A 3 5.80 -7.02 -7.70
C ALA A 3 4.58 -7.33 -8.61
N SER A 4 3.36 -7.17 -8.12
CA SER A 4 2.18 -7.37 -8.97
C SER A 4 2.17 -6.39 -10.14
N ARG A 5 1.38 -6.64 -11.20
CA ARG A 5 1.30 -5.71 -12.35
C ARG A 5 0.96 -4.28 -11.91
N GLY A 6 0.07 -4.13 -10.92
CA GLY A 6 -0.29 -2.82 -10.39
C GLY A 6 0.83 -2.15 -9.59
N GLU A 7 1.58 -2.90 -8.79
CA GLU A 7 2.76 -2.36 -8.10
C GLU A 7 3.83 -1.91 -9.10
N ILE A 8 4.12 -2.69 -10.15
CA ILE A 8 5.06 -2.29 -11.22
C ILE A 8 4.59 -0.99 -11.88
N THR A 9 3.30 -0.89 -12.21
CA THR A 9 2.76 0.34 -12.82
C THR A 9 2.83 1.54 -11.87
N ILE A 10 2.61 1.35 -10.56
CA ILE A 10 2.76 2.42 -9.58
C ILE A 10 4.24 2.86 -9.50
N GLU A 11 5.17 1.92 -9.41
CA GLU A 11 6.62 2.19 -9.41
C GLU A 11 7.04 3.01 -10.65
N GLU A 12 6.59 2.60 -11.84
CA GLU A 12 6.82 3.31 -13.10
C GLU A 12 6.27 4.74 -13.05
N ILE A 13 5.03 4.92 -12.60
CA ILE A 13 4.40 6.25 -12.47
C ILE A 13 5.17 7.17 -11.51
N LEU A 14 5.54 6.66 -10.32
CA LEU A 14 6.27 7.44 -9.32
C LEU A 14 7.66 7.83 -9.84
N THR A 15 8.34 6.89 -10.51
CA THR A 15 9.67 7.09 -11.11
C THR A 15 9.63 8.11 -12.24
N GLU A 16 8.68 7.99 -13.18
CA GLU A 16 8.53 8.92 -14.31
C GLU A 16 8.16 10.33 -13.86
N ALA A 17 7.41 10.45 -12.76
CA ALA A 17 7.07 11.72 -12.14
C ALA A 17 8.24 12.35 -11.36
N GLY A 18 9.33 11.59 -11.12
CA GLY A 18 10.49 12.06 -10.35
C GLY A 18 10.21 12.24 -8.87
N LEU A 19 9.26 11.50 -8.31
CA LEU A 19 8.93 11.54 -6.88
C LEU A 19 10.00 10.78 -6.07
N ASP A 20 10.28 11.24 -4.85
CA ASP A 20 11.08 10.49 -3.89
C ASP A 20 10.20 9.45 -3.19
N PHE A 21 10.55 8.17 -3.32
CA PHE A 21 9.78 7.08 -2.76
C PHE A 21 10.65 5.88 -2.38
N ALA A 22 10.12 5.04 -1.50
CA ALA A 22 10.72 3.74 -1.17
C ALA A 22 9.67 2.62 -1.18
N GLU A 23 10.09 1.43 -1.59
CA GLU A 23 9.28 0.22 -1.60
C GLU A 23 9.32 -0.54 -0.26
N GLU A 24 8.32 -1.38 -0.01
CA GLU A 24 8.26 -2.30 1.12
C GLU A 24 8.50 -1.62 2.50
N TYR A 25 8.06 -0.37 2.64
CA TYR A 25 8.34 0.46 3.80
C TYR A 25 7.66 -0.06 5.07
N SER A 26 8.33 -0.04 6.22
CA SER A 26 7.74 -0.50 7.48
C SER A 26 8.14 0.35 8.66
N PHE A 27 7.23 0.42 9.64
CA PHE A 27 7.49 1.07 10.92
C PHE A 27 7.88 0.02 11.96
N PRO A 28 8.90 0.28 12.80
CA PRO A 28 9.37 -0.68 13.81
C PRO A 28 8.29 -1.16 14.79
N ASP A 29 7.32 -0.30 15.11
CA ASP A 29 6.22 -0.56 16.04
C ASP A 29 4.94 -1.07 15.36
N LEU A 30 4.90 -1.14 14.02
CA LEU A 30 3.77 -1.68 13.26
C LEU A 30 4.03 -3.13 12.83
N VAL A 31 3.65 -4.06 13.71
CA VAL A 31 3.83 -5.49 13.48
C VAL A 31 2.50 -6.26 13.44
N SER A 32 2.49 -7.36 12.72
CA SER A 32 1.42 -8.37 12.74
C SER A 32 1.32 -9.08 14.10
N ASN A 33 0.28 -9.88 14.30
CA ASN A 33 0.11 -10.66 15.55
C ASN A 33 1.23 -11.68 15.80
N THR A 34 2.04 -12.01 14.78
CA THR A 34 3.20 -12.90 14.91
C THR A 34 4.51 -12.13 15.07
N GLY A 35 4.47 -10.81 15.32
CA GLY A 35 5.65 -9.96 15.45
C GLY A 35 6.38 -9.63 14.14
N ARG A 36 5.85 -10.08 12.98
CA ARG A 36 6.43 -9.73 11.68
C ARG A 36 6.02 -8.32 11.28
N PRO A 37 6.94 -7.46 10.79
CA PRO A 37 6.61 -6.11 10.31
C PRO A 37 5.49 -6.14 9.26
N LEU A 38 4.55 -5.19 9.37
CA LEU A 38 3.60 -4.91 8.30
C LEU A 38 4.25 -3.87 7.38
N ARG A 39 4.45 -4.26 6.12
CA ARG A 39 5.08 -3.42 5.11
C ARG A 39 4.04 -2.75 4.24
N PHE A 40 4.23 -1.49 3.93
CA PHE A 40 3.53 -0.76 2.89
C PHE A 40 4.19 -1.01 1.56
N ASP A 41 3.41 -1.04 0.48
CA ASP A 41 3.98 -1.29 -0.84
C ASP A 41 4.92 -0.14 -1.23
N PHE A 42 4.47 1.10 -1.00
CA PHE A 42 5.29 2.30 -1.19
C PHE A 42 5.09 3.33 -0.08
N VAL A 43 6.12 4.16 0.13
CA VAL A 43 6.05 5.45 0.83
C VAL A 43 6.56 6.53 -0.12
N VAL A 44 5.89 7.69 -0.16
CA VAL A 44 6.30 8.87 -0.91
C VAL A 44 6.70 9.96 0.08
N PHE A 45 7.83 10.61 -0.18
CA PHE A 45 8.38 11.69 0.63
C PHE A 45 8.12 13.06 0.00
N ASP A 46 8.00 14.09 0.83
CA ASP A 46 7.96 15.48 0.37
C ASP A 46 9.37 16.06 0.17
N ASP A 47 9.43 17.32 -0.27
CA ASP A 47 10.67 18.05 -0.53
C ASP A 47 11.54 18.25 0.74
N GLU A 48 10.96 18.10 1.93
CA GLU A 48 11.66 18.18 3.23
C GLU A 48 12.20 16.80 3.68
N GLY A 49 11.84 15.74 2.97
CA GLY A 49 12.20 14.35 3.29
C GLY A 49 11.29 13.70 4.32
N ASP A 50 10.17 14.35 4.66
CA ASP A 50 9.15 13.80 5.54
C ASP A 50 8.16 12.93 4.75
N ILE A 51 7.46 12.03 5.44
CA ILE A 51 6.46 11.16 4.79
C ILE A 51 5.25 11.99 4.39
N ASP A 52 4.99 12.08 3.09
CA ASP A 52 3.76 12.71 2.58
C ASP A 52 2.59 11.72 2.62
N PHE A 53 2.73 10.57 1.94
CA PHE A 53 1.72 9.52 1.94
C PHE A 53 2.27 8.12 1.70
N LEU A 54 1.51 7.12 2.15
CA LEU A 54 1.77 5.69 1.95
C LEU A 54 0.83 5.15 0.86
N ILE A 55 1.26 4.12 0.12
CA ILE A 55 0.46 3.47 -0.93
C ILE A 55 0.36 1.97 -0.67
N GLU A 56 -0.84 1.43 -0.89
CA GLU A 56 -1.13 -0.01 -0.93
C GLU A 56 -1.88 -0.38 -2.22
N TYR A 57 -1.33 -1.28 -3.02
CA TYR A 57 -2.04 -1.90 -4.12
C TYR A 57 -2.74 -3.19 -3.66
N GLN A 58 -4.04 -3.11 -3.48
CA GLN A 58 -4.83 -4.19 -2.91
C GLN A 58 -5.30 -5.17 -3.99
N GLY A 59 -4.51 -6.24 -4.17
CA GLY A 59 -4.88 -7.39 -5.00
C GLY A 59 -6.20 -8.08 -4.59
N ILE A 60 -6.71 -8.99 -5.43
CA ILE A 60 -7.97 -9.72 -5.19
C ILE A 60 -8.02 -10.43 -3.83
N GLN A 61 -6.88 -10.82 -3.26
CA GLN A 61 -6.76 -11.48 -1.96
C GLN A 61 -7.21 -10.62 -0.76
N HIS A 62 -7.27 -9.29 -0.92
CA HIS A 62 -7.81 -8.40 0.11
C HIS A 62 -9.35 -8.48 0.19
N TYR A 63 -9.99 -8.95 -0.88
CA TYR A 63 -11.44 -8.91 -1.06
C TYR A 63 -12.09 -10.28 -1.10
N LYS A 64 -11.40 -11.29 -1.66
CA LYS A 64 -11.95 -12.62 -1.89
C LYS A 64 -10.99 -13.72 -1.44
N PRO A 65 -11.50 -14.83 -0.89
CA PRO A 65 -10.65 -15.95 -0.55
C PRO A 65 -10.09 -16.57 -1.83
N LYS A 66 -8.82 -16.92 -1.80
CA LYS A 66 -8.12 -17.61 -2.88
C LYS A 66 -7.23 -18.66 -2.27
N GLU A 67 -7.35 -19.90 -2.73
CA GLU A 67 -6.59 -21.02 -2.17
C GLU A 67 -5.07 -20.78 -2.18
N LYS A 68 -4.54 -20.20 -3.26
CA LYS A 68 -3.12 -19.82 -3.36
C LYS A 68 -2.64 -18.82 -2.29
N PHE A 69 -3.58 -18.13 -1.64
CA PHE A 69 -3.33 -17.16 -0.57
C PHE A 69 -3.87 -17.63 0.79
N GLY A 70 -4.16 -18.93 0.96
CA GLY A 70 -4.64 -19.49 2.23
C GLY A 70 -6.17 -19.44 2.42
N GLY A 71 -6.92 -19.28 1.34
CA GLY A 71 -8.40 -19.34 1.34
C GLY A 71 -9.03 -18.31 2.27
N MET A 72 -10.06 -18.73 3.01
CA MET A 72 -10.78 -17.85 3.95
C MET A 72 -9.90 -17.37 5.12
N SER A 73 -8.99 -18.21 5.61
CA SER A 73 -8.06 -17.82 6.69
C SER A 73 -7.09 -16.74 6.23
N GLY A 74 -6.57 -16.90 4.99
CA GLY A 74 -5.74 -15.91 4.32
C GLY A 74 -6.43 -14.55 4.16
N LEU A 75 -7.68 -14.55 3.67
CA LEU A 75 -8.47 -13.33 3.55
C LEU A 75 -8.65 -12.62 4.89
N ARG A 76 -9.05 -13.35 5.95
CA ARG A 76 -9.23 -12.77 7.28
C ARG A 76 -7.94 -12.18 7.84
N LYS A 77 -6.81 -12.85 7.63
CA LYS A 77 -5.49 -12.35 8.03
C LYS A 77 -5.13 -11.06 7.28
N GLN A 78 -5.40 -11.02 5.97
CA GLN A 78 -5.11 -9.83 5.16
C GLN A 78 -5.97 -8.64 5.62
N GLN A 79 -7.28 -8.84 5.78
CA GLN A 79 -8.20 -7.80 6.25
C GLN A 79 -7.84 -7.28 7.65
N PHE A 80 -7.39 -8.16 8.54
CA PHE A 80 -6.92 -7.77 9.86
C PHE A 80 -5.64 -6.92 9.79
N ASN A 81 -4.67 -7.30 8.95
CA ASN A 81 -3.46 -6.52 8.75
C ASN A 81 -3.76 -5.16 8.11
N ASP A 82 -4.64 -5.12 7.11
CA ASP A 82 -5.10 -3.87 6.47
C ASP A 82 -5.74 -2.93 7.49
N MET A 83 -6.57 -3.46 8.39
CA MET A 83 -7.15 -2.69 9.48
C MET A 83 -6.06 -2.11 10.40
N LYS A 84 -5.05 -2.90 10.79
CA LYS A 84 -3.94 -2.40 11.61
C LYS A 84 -3.16 -1.28 10.92
N LYS A 85 -2.88 -1.42 9.62
CA LYS A 85 -2.22 -0.37 8.82
C LYS A 85 -3.06 0.91 8.80
N ARG A 86 -4.36 0.81 8.52
CA ARG A 86 -5.28 1.97 8.50
C ARG A 86 -5.35 2.68 9.86
N GLU A 87 -5.47 1.92 10.95
CA GLU A 87 -5.49 2.49 12.30
C GLU A 87 -4.16 3.14 12.67
N TYR A 88 -3.04 2.55 12.26
CA TYR A 88 -1.72 3.15 12.45
C TYR A 88 -1.61 4.49 11.71
N CYS A 89 -1.94 4.52 10.41
CA CYS A 89 -1.92 5.76 9.63
C CYS A 89 -2.81 6.83 10.27
N ARG A 90 -4.03 6.47 10.67
CA ARG A 90 -4.97 7.38 11.35
C ARG A 90 -4.41 7.93 12.67
N LYS A 91 -3.77 7.09 13.49
CA LYS A 91 -3.21 7.50 14.79
C LYS A 91 -2.00 8.43 14.64
N HIS A 92 -1.22 8.24 13.57
CA HIS A 92 0.01 8.99 13.32
C HIS A 92 -0.20 10.13 12.31
N ASN A 93 -1.44 10.44 11.93
CA ASN A 93 -1.79 11.44 10.91
C ASN A 93 -1.10 11.23 9.55
N LEU A 94 -0.84 9.98 9.18
CA LEU A 94 -0.28 9.61 7.89
C LEU A 94 -1.40 9.39 6.86
N LYS A 95 -1.24 9.89 5.65
CA LYS A 95 -2.15 9.62 4.54
C LYS A 95 -1.90 8.21 3.98
N LEU A 96 -2.97 7.49 3.68
CA LEU A 96 -2.90 6.14 3.09
C LEU A 96 -3.74 6.07 1.81
N VAL A 97 -3.06 5.88 0.68
CA VAL A 97 -3.63 5.66 -0.65
C VAL A 97 -3.80 4.16 -0.88
N ALA A 98 -4.98 3.63 -0.56
CA ALA A 98 -5.33 2.25 -0.85
C ALA A 98 -6.00 2.14 -2.24
N ILE A 99 -5.34 1.44 -3.17
CA ILE A 99 -5.78 1.29 -4.56
C ILE A 99 -6.27 -0.15 -4.77
N PRO A 100 -7.56 -0.40 -5.00
CA PRO A 100 -8.05 -1.74 -5.29
C PRO A 100 -7.58 -2.22 -6.67
N TYR A 101 -7.36 -3.52 -6.83
CA TYR A 101 -7.01 -4.11 -8.13
C TYR A 101 -8.04 -3.87 -9.24
N THR A 102 -9.27 -3.52 -8.88
CA THR A 102 -10.31 -3.14 -9.85
C THR A 102 -10.01 -1.81 -10.53
N ASP A 103 -9.15 -0.98 -9.95
CA ASP A 103 -8.79 0.34 -10.47
C ASP A 103 -7.47 0.30 -11.26
N GLU A 104 -6.93 -0.89 -11.59
CA GLU A 104 -5.67 -1.06 -12.34
C GLU A 104 -5.63 -0.22 -13.62
N TYR A 105 -6.77 -0.14 -14.34
CA TYR A 105 -6.87 0.62 -15.59
C TYR A 105 -7.01 2.14 -15.40
N LEU A 106 -7.23 2.60 -14.17
CA LEU A 106 -7.29 4.01 -13.80
C LEU A 106 -5.95 4.54 -13.30
N LEU A 107 -4.95 3.66 -13.11
CA LEU A 107 -3.64 4.04 -12.61
C LEU A 107 -3.00 5.09 -13.52
N SER A 108 -2.78 6.26 -12.93
CA SER A 108 -2.05 7.38 -13.51
C SER A 108 -1.50 8.22 -12.37
N TYR A 109 -0.56 9.12 -12.68
CA TYR A 109 -0.08 10.12 -11.73
C TYR A 109 -1.23 10.90 -11.09
N ASP A 110 -2.11 11.49 -11.92
CA ASP A 110 -3.26 12.27 -11.45
C ASP A 110 -4.19 11.45 -10.55
N TYR A 111 -4.39 10.17 -10.84
CA TYR A 111 -5.22 9.29 -10.03
C TYR A 111 -4.64 9.09 -8.63
N ILE A 112 -3.32 8.83 -8.54
CA ILE A 112 -2.61 8.64 -7.27
C ILE A 112 -2.63 9.94 -6.47
N MET A 113 -2.28 11.07 -7.08
CA MET A 113 -2.22 12.37 -6.41
C MET A 113 -3.60 12.81 -5.91
N LYS A 114 -4.65 12.62 -6.71
CA LYS A 114 -6.03 12.88 -6.29
C LYS A 114 -6.44 12.05 -5.07
N LYS A 115 -6.02 10.77 -5.02
CA LYS A 115 -6.28 9.90 -3.85
C LYS A 115 -5.47 10.31 -2.62
N ALA A 116 -4.27 10.87 -2.82
CA ALA A 116 -3.44 11.45 -1.78
C ALA A 116 -3.98 12.81 -1.28
N GLY A 117 -4.95 13.41 -1.97
CA GLY A 117 -5.63 14.64 -1.56
C GLY A 117 -5.10 15.92 -2.21
N TYR A 118 -4.46 15.78 -3.38
CA TYR A 118 -4.02 16.89 -4.23
C TYR A 118 -5.00 17.18 -5.38
#